data_AF-A0A9X2JJS4-F1
#
_entry.id   AF-A0A9X2JJS4-F1
#
_cell.length_a   1.000
_cell.length_b   1.000
_cell.length_c   1.000
_cell.angle_alpha   90.00
_cell.angle_beta   90.00
_cell.angle_gamma   90.00
#
_symmetry.space_group_name_H-M   'P 1'
#
loop_
_entity.id
_entity.type
_entity.pdbx_description
1 polymer ?
#
loop_
_entity_poly.entity_id
_entity_poly.type
_entity_poly.pdbx_seq_one_letter_code
_entity_poly.pdbx_strand_id
1 'polypeptide(L)'
;TTAVEAGDLETCDALFDIEFDMQAIVGETEFHYQDKDTWVEQMQSRLDAALPLHRQLLAQFFLKKTTFRFVSTQEEDGERLIVMRASSNSTGELDYYLLKLGKAEEVTVVSLQSLGGGNDPREILKFISRRYAPWETSAGLISEEAPDRTLLSNEKRWGMQLIQCTKRGDYRGAFVAQLNLPKSLGGNLFLTQISLASALRLRDQVKGDGEENARWLEAADKLIEHLESTVPDHPSTALKTIDYHLEKGDPDKALRGIEILRKQIGDDALLRINEGHALLLKQQASQGLEMATNALQEVPYVGSAYIEVAGMYASTGDYDKALEYLDRLYKTHKIMPDEEYLTGDAWVKFFKSDEYQAWKSQHNT
;
A
#
# COMPACT_ATOMS: atom_id res chain seq x y z
N THR A 1 5.48 29.30 12.82
CA THR A 1 6.81 28.72 13.05
C THR A 1 6.92 28.42 14.52
N THR A 2 6.57 27.19 14.89
CA THR A 2 6.77 26.70 16.26
C THR A 2 8.04 25.87 16.20
N ALA A 3 9.09 26.30 16.90
CA ALA A 3 10.28 25.48 17.05
C ALA A 3 9.89 24.27 17.90
N VAL A 4 9.92 23.07 17.31
CA VAL A 4 9.72 21.83 18.06
C VAL A 4 11.05 21.50 18.71
N GLU A 5 11.12 21.56 20.03
CA GLU A 5 12.32 21.16 20.75
C GLU A 5 12.59 19.67 20.51
N ALA A 6 13.85 19.32 20.33
CA ALA A 6 14.26 17.96 20.01
C ALA A 6 13.84 17.00 21.15
N GLY A 7 12.84 16.16 20.90
CA GLY A 7 12.37 15.14 21.84
C GLY A 7 10.92 15.30 22.31
N ASP A 8 10.22 16.35 21.88
CA ASP A 8 8.81 16.53 22.19
C ASP A 8 7.91 15.66 21.29
N LEU A 9 7.67 14.42 21.72
CA LEU A 9 6.79 13.46 21.04
C LEU A 9 5.33 13.94 21.01
N GLU A 10 4.85 14.66 22.03
CA GLU A 10 3.49 15.22 22.07
C GLU A 10 3.32 16.32 21.01
N THR A 11 4.32 17.18 20.82
CA THR A 11 4.26 18.21 19.77
C THR A 11 4.41 17.61 18.36
N CYS A 12 5.19 16.54 18.19
CA CYS A 12 5.21 15.78 16.94
C CYS A 12 3.82 15.17 16.67
N ASP A 13 3.24 14.46 17.63
CA ASP A 13 1.89 13.88 17.48
C ASP A 13 0.85 14.97 17.18
N ALA A 14 0.89 16.12 17.88
CA ALA A 14 -0.02 17.23 17.63
C ALA A 14 0.18 17.92 16.26
N LEU A 15 1.39 17.90 15.70
CA LEU A 15 1.67 18.38 14.34
C LEU A 15 1.18 17.40 13.26
N PHE A 16 1.05 16.11 13.58
CA PHE A 16 0.74 15.05 12.63
C PHE A 16 -0.68 14.46 12.76
N ASP A 17 -1.41 14.73 13.85
CA ASP A 17 -2.83 14.38 14.02
C ASP A 17 -3.77 15.32 13.22
N ILE A 18 -3.24 15.94 12.16
CA ILE A 18 -3.97 16.83 11.25
C ILE A 18 -4.62 15.97 10.16
N GLU A 19 -5.97 15.93 10.12
CA GLU A 19 -6.71 15.43 8.96
C GLU A 19 -6.49 16.40 7.77
N PHE A 20 -5.87 15.91 6.70
CA PHE A 20 -5.67 16.70 5.48
C PHE A 20 -6.81 16.43 4.47
N ASP A 21 -7.62 17.44 4.16
CA ASP A 21 -8.51 17.44 3.00
C ASP A 21 -7.75 17.95 1.76
N MET A 22 -7.04 17.02 1.12
CA MET A 22 -6.21 17.33 -0.04
C MET A 22 -7.03 17.71 -1.28
N GLN A 23 -8.30 17.30 -1.37
CA GLN A 23 -9.19 17.69 -2.46
C GLN A 23 -9.46 19.21 -2.43
N ALA A 24 -9.64 19.78 -1.23
CA ALA A 24 -9.80 21.22 -1.04
C ALA A 24 -8.54 22.03 -1.40
N ILE A 25 -7.35 21.42 -1.31
CA ILE A 25 -6.07 22.11 -1.53
C ILE A 25 -5.63 22.06 -3.01
N VAL A 26 -5.88 20.95 -3.70
CA VAL A 26 -5.35 20.71 -5.07
C VAL A 26 -6.39 20.95 -6.17
N GLY A 27 -7.69 20.98 -5.86
CA GLY A 27 -8.76 21.18 -6.84
C GLY A 27 -8.94 20.02 -7.83
N GLU A 28 -10.13 19.90 -8.41
CA GLU A 28 -10.45 18.87 -9.41
C GLU A 28 -9.87 19.25 -10.79
N THR A 29 -8.70 18.73 -11.14
CA THR A 29 -8.19 18.87 -12.53
C THR A 29 -7.68 17.54 -13.05
N GLU A 30 -8.36 16.99 -14.06
CA GLU A 30 -7.87 15.88 -14.88
C GLU A 30 -6.59 16.29 -15.64
N PHE A 31 -5.61 15.38 -15.69
CA PHE A 31 -4.31 15.63 -16.31
C PHE A 31 -4.42 15.60 -17.85
N HIS A 32 -4.51 16.77 -18.49
CA HIS A 32 -4.39 16.89 -19.94
C HIS A 32 -2.96 17.28 -20.34
N TYR A 33 -2.32 16.42 -21.16
CA TYR A 33 -0.92 16.57 -21.61
C TYR A 33 -0.61 17.86 -22.40
N GLN A 34 -1.63 18.60 -22.83
CA GLN A 34 -1.47 19.84 -23.61
C GLN A 34 -1.11 21.06 -22.76
N ASP A 35 -1.26 20.98 -21.42
CA ASP A 35 -1.05 22.09 -20.50
C ASP A 35 0.04 21.79 -19.46
N LYS A 36 1.05 21.00 -19.84
CA LYS A 36 2.14 20.58 -18.94
C LYS A 36 2.78 21.76 -18.22
N ASP A 37 3.09 22.85 -18.93
CA ASP A 37 3.78 24.00 -18.37
C ASP A 37 2.85 24.80 -17.42
N THR A 38 1.59 24.97 -17.79
CA THR A 38 0.55 25.58 -16.94
C THR A 38 0.30 24.78 -15.66
N TRP A 39 0.26 23.45 -15.77
CA TRP A 39 0.09 22.55 -14.62
C TRP A 39 1.32 22.59 -13.70
N VAL A 40 2.54 22.58 -14.28
CA VAL A 40 3.80 22.74 -13.53
C VAL A 40 3.82 24.08 -12.81
N GLU A 41 3.45 25.19 -13.47
CA GLU A 41 3.41 26.53 -12.84
C GLU A 41 2.37 26.63 -11.72
N GLN A 42 1.18 26.06 -11.90
CA GLN A 42 0.14 26.03 -10.87
C GLN A 42 0.55 25.19 -9.66
N MET A 43 1.16 24.02 -9.90
CA MET A 43 1.73 23.19 -8.84
C MET A 43 2.86 23.92 -8.12
N GLN A 44 3.77 24.56 -8.86
CA GLN A 44 4.89 25.31 -8.31
C GLN A 44 4.41 26.48 -7.43
N SER A 45 3.42 27.25 -7.89
CA SER A 45 2.83 28.37 -7.15
C SER A 45 2.15 27.92 -5.84
N ARG A 46 1.45 26.78 -5.86
CA ARG A 46 0.80 26.21 -4.67
C ARG A 46 1.81 25.57 -3.71
N LEU A 47 2.84 24.93 -4.24
CA LEU A 47 4.00 24.51 -3.46
C LEU A 47 4.67 25.72 -2.81
N ASP A 48 4.85 26.83 -3.52
CA ASP A 48 5.46 28.04 -2.98
C ASP A 48 4.62 28.72 -1.89
N ALA A 49 3.30 28.52 -1.88
CA ALA A 49 2.42 28.98 -0.81
C ALA A 49 2.36 28.05 0.42
N ALA A 50 2.84 26.81 0.30
CA ALA A 50 2.76 25.81 1.37
C ALA A 50 3.99 25.85 2.30
N LEU A 51 3.80 25.54 3.59
CA LEU A 51 4.90 25.38 4.55
C LEU A 51 5.90 24.31 4.05
N PRO A 52 7.20 24.38 4.38
CA PRO A 52 8.23 23.48 3.84
C PRO A 52 7.91 21.98 4.00
N LEU A 53 7.29 21.60 5.12
CA LEU A 53 6.81 20.23 5.37
C LEU A 53 5.66 19.84 4.43
N HIS A 54 4.75 20.78 4.15
CA HIS A 54 3.61 20.58 3.26
C HIS A 54 4.06 20.46 1.80
N ARG A 55 5.12 21.18 1.37
CA ARG A 55 5.63 21.11 -0.01
C ARG A 55 6.03 19.69 -0.45
N GLN A 56 6.59 18.91 0.46
CA GLN A 56 7.07 17.56 0.13
C GLN A 56 5.96 16.51 0.16
N LEU A 57 4.94 16.73 0.99
CA LEU A 57 3.75 15.89 1.03
C LEU A 57 2.81 16.21 -0.15
N LEU A 58 2.66 17.48 -0.55
CA LEU A 58 1.75 17.93 -1.61
C LEU A 58 2.11 17.41 -3.02
N ALA A 59 3.36 16.99 -3.27
CA ALA A 59 3.80 16.57 -4.60
C ALA A 59 3.36 15.14 -4.99
N GLN A 60 2.79 14.34 -4.07
CA GLN A 60 2.54 12.91 -4.30
C GLN A 60 1.07 12.46 -4.22
N PHE A 61 0.12 13.30 -3.81
CA PHE A 61 -1.22 12.83 -3.50
C PHE A 61 -2.31 13.52 -4.32
N PHE A 62 -2.80 12.80 -5.32
CA PHE A 62 -4.20 12.88 -5.71
C PHE A 62 -4.87 11.64 -5.10
N LEU A 63 -5.93 11.86 -4.30
CA LEU A 63 -7.01 10.94 -3.91
C LEU A 63 -7.17 10.71 -2.39
N LYS A 64 -8.39 11.04 -1.93
CA LYS A 64 -9.11 10.61 -0.72
C LYS A 64 -8.53 11.04 0.64
N LYS A 65 -9.43 11.18 1.65
CA LYS A 65 -9.08 11.45 3.05
C LYS A 65 -8.08 10.39 3.53
N THR A 66 -6.82 10.80 3.66
CA THR A 66 -5.72 9.97 4.12
C THR A 66 -5.32 10.45 5.49
N THR A 67 -5.37 9.55 6.47
CA THR A 67 -4.95 9.84 7.83
C THR A 67 -3.51 9.41 7.97
N PHE A 68 -2.65 10.29 8.48
CA PHE A 68 -1.27 9.96 8.82
C PHE A 68 -1.15 9.75 10.34
N ARG A 69 -0.40 8.74 10.75
CA ARG A 69 -0.20 8.36 12.14
C ARG A 69 1.28 8.13 12.37
N PHE A 70 1.82 8.67 13.45
CA PHE A 70 3.17 8.33 13.88
C PHE A 70 3.25 6.84 14.25
N VAL A 71 4.36 6.19 13.89
CA VAL A 71 4.64 4.78 14.21
C VAL A 71 5.88 4.68 15.09
N SER A 72 7.02 5.18 14.58
CA SER A 72 8.28 5.10 15.31
C SER A 72 9.25 6.21 14.89
N THR A 73 10.27 6.43 15.74
CA THR A 73 11.47 7.15 15.34
C THR A 73 12.66 6.20 15.38
N GLN A 74 13.58 6.38 14.44
CA GLN A 74 14.84 5.65 14.37
C GLN A 74 15.98 6.65 14.13
N GLU A 75 17.19 6.23 14.48
CA GLU A 75 18.41 7.01 14.20
C GLU A 75 19.27 6.22 13.21
N GLU A 76 19.60 6.84 12.08
CA GLU A 76 20.41 6.23 11.02
C GLU A 76 21.46 7.25 10.58
N ASP A 77 22.75 6.93 10.76
CA ASP A 77 23.89 7.80 10.41
C ASP A 77 23.84 9.22 11.03
N GLY A 78 23.25 9.34 12.23
CA GLY A 78 23.07 10.61 12.92
C GLY A 78 21.97 11.51 12.33
N GLU A 79 21.12 10.93 11.48
CA GLU A 79 19.87 11.52 11.01
C GLU A 79 18.69 10.82 11.70
N ARG A 80 17.60 11.57 11.91
CA ARG A 80 16.39 11.02 12.54
C ARG A 80 15.42 10.60 11.45
N LEU A 81 15.05 9.32 11.44
CA LEU A 81 14.02 8.77 10.59
C LEU A 81 12.70 8.75 11.37
N ILE A 82 11.68 9.43 10.85
CA ILE A 82 10.31 9.35 11.33
C ILE A 82 9.55 8.40 10.42
N VAL A 83 8.90 7.42 11.02
CA VAL A 83 8.05 6.49 10.32
C VAL A 83 6.60 6.87 10.59
N MET A 84 5.87 7.11 9.51
CA MET A 84 4.45 7.45 9.54
C MET A 84 3.67 6.40 8.77
N ARG A 85 2.54 5.98 9.32
CA ARG A 85 1.56 5.16 8.62
C ARG A 85 0.54 6.07 7.96
N ALA A 86 0.31 5.89 6.68
CA ALA A 86 -0.84 6.46 5.99
C ALA A 86 -1.91 5.37 5.85
N SER A 87 -3.14 5.71 6.22
CA SER A 87 -4.29 4.85 6.01
C SER A 87 -5.40 5.62 5.30
N SER A 88 -5.92 5.04 4.23
CA SER A 88 -7.16 5.51 3.59
C SER A 88 -8.35 4.98 4.38
N ASN A 89 -9.20 5.88 4.90
CA ASN A 89 -10.40 5.50 5.65
C ASN A 89 -11.39 4.67 4.81
N SER A 90 -11.28 4.71 3.48
CA SER A 90 -12.22 4.07 2.55
C SER A 90 -11.75 2.72 1.99
N THR A 91 -10.44 2.53 1.85
CA THR A 91 -9.88 1.32 1.20
C THR A 91 -9.10 0.45 2.18
N GLY A 92 -8.80 0.96 3.39
CA GLY A 92 -7.92 0.28 4.32
C GLY A 92 -6.48 0.11 3.79
N GLU A 93 -6.15 0.74 2.66
CA GLU A 93 -4.81 0.66 2.08
C GLU A 93 -3.81 1.21 3.08
N LEU A 94 -2.84 0.36 3.39
CA LEU A 94 -1.78 0.60 4.35
C LEU A 94 -0.52 0.99 3.59
N ASP A 95 0.01 2.16 3.90
CA ASP A 95 1.29 2.58 3.40
C ASP A 95 2.14 3.16 4.54
N TYR A 96 3.45 3.04 4.42
CA TYR A 96 4.39 3.59 5.37
C TYR A 96 5.28 4.60 4.67
N TYR A 97 5.34 5.78 5.27
CA TYR A 97 6.14 6.91 4.85
C TYR A 97 7.33 7.05 5.77
N LEU A 98 8.51 7.00 5.17
CA LEU A 98 9.79 7.16 5.84
C LEU A 98 10.28 8.57 5.59
N LEU A 99 10.24 9.41 6.62
CA LEU A 99 10.67 10.80 6.58
C LEU A 99 12.02 10.94 7.27
N LYS A 100 13.05 11.22 6.49
CA LYS A 100 14.38 11.49 7.05
C LYS A 100 14.51 12.97 7.35
N LEU A 101 14.90 13.31 8.58
CA LEU A 101 15.12 14.68 9.05
C LEU A 101 16.62 15.00 9.11
N GLY A 102 16.99 16.16 8.58
CA GLY A 102 18.36 16.69 8.65
C GLY A 102 18.81 17.06 10.08
N LYS A 103 20.11 17.38 10.23
CA LYS A 103 20.73 17.74 11.52
C LYS A 103 20.14 19.04 12.10
N ALA A 104 20.04 19.08 13.44
CA ALA A 104 19.27 20.07 14.19
C ALA A 104 19.72 21.52 13.97
N GLU A 105 18.77 22.33 13.49
CA GLU A 105 18.51 23.77 13.71
C GLU A 105 17.25 24.17 12.89
N GLU A 106 16.96 23.42 11.82
CA GLU A 106 15.71 23.46 11.05
C GLU A 106 15.25 22.04 10.69
N VAL A 107 14.00 21.68 11.01
CA VAL A 107 13.41 20.39 10.61
C VAL A 107 13.23 20.39 9.09
N THR A 108 14.20 19.81 8.37
CA THR A 108 14.14 19.64 6.91
C THR A 108 13.88 18.18 6.61
N VAL A 109 12.78 17.88 5.92
CA VAL A 109 12.55 16.56 5.34
C VAL A 109 13.51 16.42 4.15
N VAL A 110 14.42 15.45 4.18
CA VAL A 110 15.42 15.23 3.11
C VAL A 110 15.00 14.10 2.17
N SER A 111 14.20 13.16 2.67
CA SER A 111 13.58 12.10 1.86
C SER A 111 12.23 11.67 2.38
N LEU A 112 11.36 11.29 1.44
CA LEU A 112 10.06 10.66 1.65
C LEU A 112 10.03 9.38 0.82
N GLN A 113 9.86 8.23 1.46
CA GLN A 113 9.72 6.95 0.77
C GLN A 113 8.41 6.28 1.18
N SER A 114 7.60 5.88 0.19
CA SER A 114 6.39 5.08 0.37
C SER A 114 6.73 3.60 0.19
N LEU A 115 6.44 2.77 1.21
CA LEU A 115 6.64 1.33 1.12
C LEU A 115 5.59 0.66 0.23
N GLY A 116 4.33 1.10 0.31
CA GLY A 116 3.19 0.57 -0.44
C GLY A 116 3.21 0.97 -1.92
N GLY A 117 3.70 2.16 -2.25
CA GLY A 117 4.00 2.56 -3.63
C GLY A 117 5.27 1.91 -4.17
N GLY A 118 6.08 1.31 -3.29
CA GLY A 118 7.35 0.68 -3.62
C GLY A 118 8.47 1.65 -3.93
N ASN A 119 8.25 2.96 -3.79
CA ASN A 119 9.05 3.96 -4.49
C ASN A 119 9.07 5.33 -3.82
N ASP A 120 10.19 6.01 -4.04
CA ASP A 120 10.27 7.47 -4.08
C ASP A 120 9.94 7.91 -5.51
N PRO A 121 8.81 8.60 -5.77
CA PRO A 121 8.48 9.18 -7.07
C PRO A 121 9.61 9.97 -7.75
N ARG A 122 10.59 10.48 -6.99
CA ARG A 122 11.81 11.08 -7.56
C ARG A 122 12.66 10.06 -8.31
N GLU A 123 12.71 8.80 -7.88
CA GLU A 123 13.44 7.74 -8.58
C GLU A 123 12.76 7.35 -9.90
N ILE A 124 11.43 7.41 -9.96
CA ILE A 124 10.67 7.24 -11.21
C ILE A 124 11.03 8.33 -12.19
N LEU A 125 10.93 9.59 -11.74
CA LEU A 125 11.26 10.75 -12.55
C LEU A 125 12.72 10.71 -12.96
N LYS A 126 13.66 10.39 -12.07
CA LYS A 126 15.08 10.21 -12.42
C LYS A 126 15.28 9.10 -13.44
N PHE A 127 14.62 7.95 -13.28
CA PHE A 127 14.72 6.84 -14.22
C PHE A 127 14.25 7.25 -15.61
N ILE A 128 13.05 7.82 -15.72
CA ILE A 128 12.47 8.28 -16.98
C ILE A 128 13.31 9.42 -17.58
N SER A 129 13.65 10.44 -16.78
CA SER A 129 14.37 11.63 -17.20
C SER A 129 15.83 11.36 -17.58
N ARG A 130 16.49 10.37 -16.98
CA ARG A 130 17.87 10.02 -17.37
C ARG A 130 17.90 9.07 -18.55
N ARG A 131 16.94 8.14 -18.63
CA ARG A 131 16.96 7.07 -19.63
C ARG A 131 16.33 7.47 -20.96
N TYR A 132 15.21 8.18 -20.92
CA TYR A 132 14.42 8.46 -22.13
C TYR A 132 14.45 9.93 -22.53
N ALA A 133 14.32 10.85 -21.57
CA ALA A 133 14.19 12.28 -21.88
C ALA A 133 15.33 12.88 -22.74
N PRO A 134 16.61 12.47 -22.64
CA PRO A 134 17.67 12.98 -23.50
C PRO A 134 17.47 12.64 -24.98
N TRP A 135 16.69 11.57 -25.23
CA TRP A 135 16.44 11.04 -26.57
C TRP A 135 15.01 11.30 -27.02
N GLU A 136 14.19 11.97 -26.22
CA GLU A 136 12.76 12.12 -26.49
C GLU A 136 12.50 13.36 -27.35
N THR A 137 11.77 13.18 -28.45
CA THR A 137 11.31 14.29 -29.29
C THR A 137 10.14 15.02 -28.64
N SER A 138 9.79 16.20 -29.14
CA SER A 138 8.60 16.95 -28.67
C SER A 138 7.28 16.18 -28.82
N ALA A 139 7.23 15.17 -29.69
CA ALA A 139 6.08 14.28 -29.86
C ALA A 139 6.07 13.09 -28.87
N GLY A 140 7.03 13.03 -27.95
CA GLY A 140 7.17 11.94 -26.99
C GLY A 140 7.77 10.64 -27.56
N LEU A 141 8.35 10.70 -28.76
CA LEU A 141 8.97 9.55 -29.42
C LEU A 141 10.47 9.48 -29.12
N ILE A 142 11.06 8.29 -29.13
CA ILE A 142 12.52 8.18 -29.06
C ILE A 142 13.12 8.56 -30.42
N SER A 143 14.04 9.52 -30.39
CA SER A 143 14.80 10.08 -31.51
C SER A 143 15.49 8.99 -32.31
N GLU A 144 15.66 9.22 -33.61
CA GLU A 144 16.39 8.32 -34.49
C GLU A 144 17.88 8.25 -34.15
N GLU A 145 18.39 9.31 -33.51
CA GLU A 145 19.78 9.43 -33.07
C GLU A 145 20.06 8.68 -31.76
N ALA A 146 19.02 8.13 -31.12
CA ALA A 146 19.18 7.44 -29.85
C ALA A 146 19.96 6.13 -30.00
N PRO A 147 20.93 5.84 -29.12
CA PRO A 147 21.57 4.54 -29.09
C PRO A 147 20.53 3.47 -28.79
N ASP A 148 20.56 2.38 -29.55
CA ASP A 148 19.61 1.28 -29.43
C ASP A 148 18.14 1.75 -29.41
N ARG A 149 17.77 2.70 -30.29
CA ARG A 149 16.42 3.30 -30.42
C ARG A 149 15.29 2.28 -30.25
N THR A 150 15.41 1.10 -30.88
CA THR A 150 14.40 0.04 -30.80
C THR A 150 14.22 -0.47 -29.37
N LEU A 151 15.31 -0.69 -28.64
CA LEU A 151 15.27 -1.11 -27.25
C LEU A 151 14.63 -0.03 -26.38
N LEU A 152 15.12 1.21 -26.45
CA LEU A 152 14.57 2.34 -25.67
C LEU A 152 13.09 2.59 -25.96
N SER A 153 12.68 2.44 -27.23
CA SER A 153 11.27 2.55 -27.63
C SER A 153 10.43 1.43 -27.03
N ASN A 154 10.92 0.20 -27.03
CA ASN A 154 10.22 -0.95 -26.44
C ASN A 154 10.15 -0.84 -24.91
N GLU A 155 11.24 -0.47 -24.27
CA GLU A 155 11.32 -0.20 -22.83
C GLU A 155 10.31 0.87 -22.41
N LYS A 156 10.30 2.01 -23.10
CA LYS A 156 9.34 3.09 -22.85
C LYS A 156 7.90 2.63 -23.09
N ARG A 157 7.64 1.94 -24.20
CA ARG A 157 6.29 1.43 -24.53
C ARG A 157 5.76 0.53 -23.42
N TRP A 158 6.48 -0.52 -23.07
CA TRP A 158 6.00 -1.51 -22.11
C TRP A 158 6.02 -1.00 -20.68
N GLY A 159 7.02 -0.22 -20.28
CA GLY A 159 7.06 0.43 -18.97
C GLY A 159 5.89 1.41 -18.79
N MET A 160 5.60 2.25 -19.79
CA MET A 160 4.48 3.18 -19.72
C MET A 160 3.13 2.46 -19.79
N GLN A 161 3.01 1.42 -20.60
CA GLN A 161 1.80 0.62 -20.68
C GLN A 161 1.50 -0.08 -19.36
N LEU A 162 2.50 -0.68 -18.71
CA LEU A 162 2.38 -1.24 -17.37
C LEU A 162 1.80 -0.20 -16.41
N ILE A 163 2.42 0.97 -16.30
CA ILE A 163 1.96 2.06 -15.43
C ILE A 163 0.52 2.49 -15.75
N GLN A 164 0.19 2.66 -17.02
CA GLN A 164 -1.14 3.12 -17.46
C GLN A 164 -2.22 2.08 -17.19
N CYS A 165 -1.96 0.81 -17.48
CA CYS A 165 -2.87 -0.29 -17.20
C CYS A 165 -3.13 -0.42 -15.69
N THR A 166 -2.09 -0.40 -14.86
CA THR A 166 -2.22 -0.41 -13.40
C THR A 166 -3.07 0.77 -12.90
N LYS A 167 -2.80 1.99 -13.38
CA LYS A 167 -3.57 3.19 -13.00
C LYS A 167 -5.06 3.11 -13.37
N ARG A 168 -5.39 2.41 -14.46
CA ARG A 168 -6.78 2.22 -14.91
C ARG A 168 -7.46 1.01 -14.27
N GLY A 169 -6.77 0.24 -13.44
CA GLY A 169 -7.26 -1.02 -12.90
C GLY A 169 -7.35 -2.16 -13.92
N ASP A 170 -6.72 -2.00 -15.10
CA ASP A 170 -6.60 -3.05 -16.13
C ASP A 170 -5.41 -3.97 -15.78
N TYR A 171 -5.59 -4.82 -14.78
CA TYR A 171 -4.47 -5.62 -14.28
C TYR A 171 -4.10 -6.78 -15.22
N ARG A 172 -5.01 -7.21 -16.10
CA ARG A 172 -4.67 -8.15 -17.20
C ARG A 172 -3.75 -7.49 -18.22
N GLY A 173 -4.05 -6.25 -18.64
CA GLY A 173 -3.17 -5.48 -19.50
C GLY A 173 -1.82 -5.18 -18.85
N ALA A 174 -1.80 -4.87 -17.55
CA ALA A 174 -0.58 -4.68 -16.78
C ALA A 174 0.27 -5.96 -16.75
N PHE A 175 -0.35 -7.12 -16.52
CA PHE A 175 0.33 -8.42 -16.56
C PHE A 175 0.94 -8.71 -17.94
N VAL A 176 0.20 -8.47 -19.03
CA VAL A 176 0.72 -8.62 -20.39
C VAL A 176 1.89 -7.67 -20.66
N ALA A 177 1.80 -6.43 -20.19
CA ALA A 177 2.89 -5.46 -20.32
C ALA A 177 4.15 -5.91 -19.57
N GLN A 178 3.99 -6.49 -18.37
CA GLN A 178 5.08 -7.06 -17.60
C GLN A 178 5.78 -8.23 -18.33
N LEU A 179 5.02 -9.13 -18.95
CA LEU A 179 5.61 -10.25 -19.70
C LEU A 179 6.43 -9.80 -20.91
N ASN A 180 6.12 -8.63 -21.46
CA ASN A 180 6.84 -8.05 -22.60
C ASN A 180 7.91 -7.03 -22.18
N LEU A 181 8.10 -6.82 -20.87
CA LEU A 181 9.08 -5.87 -20.37
C LEU A 181 10.49 -6.34 -20.75
N PRO A 182 11.32 -5.50 -21.41
CA PRO A 182 12.67 -5.90 -21.79
C PRO A 182 13.51 -6.32 -20.58
N LYS A 183 14.36 -7.33 -20.74
CA LYS A 183 15.24 -7.84 -19.67
C LYS A 183 16.18 -6.77 -19.09
N SER A 184 16.53 -5.75 -19.87
CA SER A 184 17.30 -4.59 -19.43
C SER A 184 16.59 -3.75 -18.35
N LEU A 185 15.27 -3.88 -18.24
CA LEU A 185 14.47 -3.33 -17.14
C LEU A 185 14.16 -4.37 -16.06
N GLY A 186 14.53 -5.63 -16.28
CA GLY A 186 14.41 -6.70 -15.28
C GLY A 186 15.23 -6.35 -14.04
N GLY A 187 14.61 -6.49 -12.87
CA GLY A 187 15.24 -6.13 -11.59
C GLY A 187 15.20 -4.63 -11.27
N ASN A 188 14.64 -3.78 -12.13
CA ASN A 188 14.32 -2.42 -11.73
C ASN A 188 13.26 -2.45 -10.62
N LEU A 189 13.65 -2.05 -9.41
CA LEU A 189 12.79 -2.14 -8.23
C LEU A 189 11.43 -1.46 -8.46
N PHE A 190 11.40 -0.28 -9.06
CA PHE A 190 10.15 0.43 -9.34
C PHE A 190 9.18 -0.41 -10.18
N LEU A 191 9.64 -0.91 -11.32
CA LEU A 191 8.82 -1.71 -12.22
C LEU A 191 8.43 -3.04 -11.56
N THR A 192 9.34 -3.67 -10.80
CA THR A 192 9.05 -4.87 -10.02
C THR A 192 7.92 -4.62 -9.02
N GLN A 193 7.93 -3.51 -8.29
CA GLN A 193 6.90 -3.19 -7.30
C GLN A 193 5.53 -2.88 -7.94
N ILE A 194 5.50 -2.20 -9.09
CA ILE A 194 4.26 -1.99 -9.86
C ILE A 194 3.71 -3.32 -10.36
N SER A 195 4.58 -4.17 -10.91
CA SER A 195 4.18 -5.48 -11.43
C SER A 195 3.67 -6.39 -10.32
N LEU A 196 4.30 -6.35 -9.15
CA LEU A 196 3.86 -7.09 -7.97
C LEU A 196 2.47 -6.62 -7.51
N ALA A 197 2.29 -5.30 -7.39
CA ALA A 197 0.98 -4.72 -7.04
C ALA A 197 -0.10 -5.11 -8.06
N SER A 198 0.23 -5.07 -9.35
CA SER A 198 -0.70 -5.42 -10.43
C SER A 198 -1.04 -6.91 -10.42
N ALA A 199 -0.08 -7.78 -10.15
CA ALA A 199 -0.30 -9.22 -10.05
C ALA A 199 -1.20 -9.58 -8.86
N LEU A 200 -0.97 -8.96 -7.69
CA LEU A 200 -1.81 -9.12 -6.51
C LEU A 200 -3.26 -8.68 -6.78
N ARG A 201 -3.43 -7.49 -7.38
CA ARG A 201 -4.76 -6.97 -7.73
C ARG A 201 -5.45 -7.79 -8.83
N LEU A 202 -4.69 -8.31 -9.81
CA LEU A 202 -5.21 -9.24 -10.80
C LEU A 202 -5.76 -10.49 -10.12
N ARG A 203 -4.98 -11.08 -9.21
CA ARG A 203 -5.39 -12.24 -8.42
C ARG A 203 -6.69 -11.99 -7.68
N ASP A 204 -6.86 -10.82 -7.05
CA ASP A 204 -8.11 -10.46 -6.38
C ASP A 204 -9.30 -10.34 -7.35
N GLN A 205 -9.08 -9.77 -8.54
CA GLN A 205 -10.14 -9.59 -9.56
C GLN A 205 -10.59 -10.89 -10.23
N VAL A 206 -9.70 -11.89 -10.33
CA VAL A 206 -10.02 -13.17 -11.00
C VAL A 206 -10.45 -14.26 -10.02
N LYS A 207 -10.75 -13.91 -8.76
CA LYS A 207 -11.40 -14.84 -7.81
C LYS A 207 -12.78 -15.24 -8.36
N GLY A 208 -13.07 -16.55 -8.38
CA GLY A 208 -14.38 -17.09 -8.82
C GLY A 208 -14.28 -18.26 -9.80
N ASP A 209 -15.44 -18.79 -10.19
CA ASP A 209 -15.54 -19.99 -11.04
C ASP A 209 -15.22 -19.70 -12.50
N GLY A 210 -14.46 -20.60 -13.14
CA GLY A 210 -14.18 -20.57 -14.58
C GLY A 210 -12.74 -20.94 -14.93
N GLU A 211 -12.57 -21.69 -16.01
CA GLU A 211 -11.24 -22.16 -16.44
C GLU A 211 -10.30 -20.99 -16.79
N GLU A 212 -10.82 -19.92 -17.38
CA GLU A 212 -10.01 -18.73 -17.70
C GLU A 212 -9.52 -18.01 -16.44
N ASN A 213 -10.39 -17.82 -15.45
CA ASN A 213 -10.05 -17.19 -14.18
C ASN A 213 -9.01 -18.03 -13.40
N ALA A 214 -9.16 -19.36 -13.39
CA ALA A 214 -8.19 -20.26 -12.80
C ALA A 214 -6.80 -20.12 -13.46
N ARG A 215 -6.74 -20.00 -14.80
CA ARG A 215 -5.48 -19.78 -15.52
C ARG A 215 -4.84 -18.43 -15.17
N TRP A 216 -5.63 -17.37 -15.09
CA TRP A 216 -5.12 -16.05 -14.68
C TRP A 216 -4.63 -16.04 -13.24
N LEU A 217 -5.34 -16.72 -12.34
CA LEU A 217 -4.96 -16.85 -10.94
C LEU A 217 -3.62 -17.58 -10.80
N GLU A 218 -3.46 -18.72 -11.49
CA GLU A 218 -2.19 -19.47 -11.50
C GLU A 218 -1.04 -18.63 -12.11
N ALA A 219 -1.32 -17.88 -13.18
CA ALA A 219 -0.34 -17.01 -13.82
C ALA A 219 0.08 -15.84 -12.90
N ALA A 220 -0.87 -15.25 -12.18
CA ALA A 220 -0.61 -14.20 -11.20
C ALA A 220 0.24 -14.74 -10.04
N ASP A 221 -0.11 -15.91 -9.48
CA ASP A 221 0.66 -16.58 -8.43
C ASP A 221 2.12 -16.80 -8.83
N LYS A 222 2.37 -17.38 -10.02
CA LYS A 222 3.72 -17.59 -10.54
C LYS A 222 4.49 -16.29 -10.72
N LEU A 223 3.82 -15.22 -11.16
CA LEU A 223 4.46 -13.93 -11.32
C LEU A 223 4.81 -13.31 -9.96
N ILE A 224 3.92 -13.40 -8.95
CA ILE A 224 4.18 -12.92 -7.59
C ILE A 224 5.42 -13.63 -7.02
N GLU A 225 5.46 -14.96 -7.08
CA GLU A 225 6.61 -15.75 -6.61
C GLU A 225 7.91 -15.37 -7.33
N HIS A 226 7.85 -15.19 -8.66
CA HIS A 226 9.01 -14.74 -9.42
C HIS A 226 9.48 -13.35 -8.98
N LEU A 227 8.58 -12.36 -8.89
CA LEU A 227 8.92 -10.99 -8.52
C LEU A 227 9.45 -10.91 -7.09
N GLU A 228 8.86 -11.64 -6.16
CA GLU A 228 9.35 -11.77 -4.78
C GLU A 228 10.78 -12.33 -4.76
N SER A 229 11.07 -13.37 -5.56
CA SER A 229 12.42 -13.94 -5.64
C SER A 229 13.47 -12.97 -6.20
N THR A 230 13.07 -11.96 -6.99
CA THR A 230 14.00 -10.95 -7.52
C THR A 230 14.39 -9.90 -6.48
N VAL A 231 13.53 -9.65 -5.49
CA VAL A 231 13.76 -8.67 -4.42
C VAL A 231 13.22 -9.16 -3.06
N PRO A 232 13.78 -10.27 -2.51
CA PRO A 232 13.15 -11.04 -1.44
C PRO A 232 13.22 -10.41 -0.05
N ASP A 233 14.13 -9.47 0.19
CA ASP A 233 14.34 -8.83 1.50
C ASP A 233 13.99 -7.34 1.50
N HIS A 234 13.27 -6.86 0.48
CA HIS A 234 12.89 -5.46 0.40
C HIS A 234 11.59 -5.18 1.17
N PRO A 235 11.53 -4.15 2.03
CA PRO A 235 10.35 -3.82 2.83
C PRO A 235 9.06 -3.66 2.01
N SER A 236 9.12 -3.02 0.85
CA SER A 236 7.94 -2.90 -0.03
C SER A 236 7.44 -4.24 -0.58
N THR A 237 8.35 -5.17 -0.88
CA THR A 237 7.96 -6.51 -1.30
C THR A 237 7.25 -7.20 -0.15
N ALA A 238 7.86 -7.19 1.04
CA ALA A 238 7.29 -7.77 2.24
C ALA A 238 5.90 -7.20 2.57
N LEU A 239 5.72 -5.87 2.55
CA LEU A 239 4.43 -5.23 2.78
C LEU A 239 3.33 -5.72 1.84
N LYS A 240 3.68 -5.93 0.57
CA LYS A 240 2.71 -6.36 -0.44
C LYS A 240 2.39 -7.84 -0.38
N THR A 241 3.31 -8.67 0.11
CA THR A 241 3.17 -10.14 0.05
C THR A 241 2.72 -10.78 1.37
N ILE A 242 2.67 -10.06 2.50
CA ILE A 242 2.19 -10.64 3.77
C ILE A 242 0.77 -11.21 3.63
N ASP A 243 -0.20 -10.40 3.20
CA ASP A 243 -1.59 -10.83 3.07
C ASP A 243 -1.73 -11.95 2.03
N TYR A 244 -0.95 -11.87 0.95
CA TYR A 244 -0.86 -12.92 -0.05
C TYR A 244 -0.44 -14.27 0.56
N HIS A 245 0.62 -14.29 1.39
CA HIS A 245 1.11 -15.50 2.03
C HIS A 245 0.14 -16.03 3.09
N LEU A 246 -0.52 -15.14 3.84
CA LEU A 246 -1.58 -15.52 4.78
C LEU A 246 -2.74 -16.21 4.05
N GLU A 247 -3.23 -15.63 2.95
CA GLU A 247 -4.30 -16.23 2.15
C GLU A 247 -3.91 -17.58 1.51
N LYS A 248 -2.62 -17.75 1.17
CA LYS A 248 -2.10 -19.02 0.63
C LYS A 248 -1.84 -20.07 1.73
N GLY A 249 -1.99 -19.71 3.01
CA GLY A 249 -1.71 -20.60 4.12
C GLY A 249 -0.21 -20.86 4.32
N ASP A 250 0.65 -19.90 3.95
CA ASP A 250 2.11 -19.96 4.13
C ASP A 250 2.54 -18.98 5.26
N PRO A 251 2.28 -19.33 6.53
CA PRO A 251 2.54 -18.43 7.65
C PRO A 251 4.02 -18.14 7.87
N ASP A 252 4.93 -19.03 7.44
CA ASP A 252 6.37 -18.81 7.62
C ASP A 252 6.88 -17.68 6.73
N LYS A 253 6.42 -17.59 5.47
CA LYS A 253 6.74 -16.44 4.61
C LYS A 253 6.08 -15.15 5.10
N ALA A 254 4.83 -15.21 5.56
CA ALA A 254 4.15 -14.06 6.15
C ALA A 254 4.95 -13.50 7.36
N LEU A 255 5.35 -14.36 8.29
CA LEU A 255 6.17 -13.99 9.46
C LEU A 255 7.54 -13.42 9.05
N ARG A 256 8.18 -13.98 8.02
CA ARG A 256 9.43 -13.41 7.49
C ARG A 256 9.21 -12.00 6.95
N GLY A 257 8.13 -11.77 6.20
CA GLY A 257 7.77 -10.45 5.68
C GLY A 257 7.52 -9.44 6.81
N ILE A 258 6.79 -9.86 7.85
CA ILE A 258 6.54 -9.05 9.05
C ILE A 258 7.86 -8.67 9.73
N GLU A 259 8.81 -9.60 9.87
CA GLU A 259 10.11 -9.32 10.48
C GLU A 259 10.97 -8.37 9.64
N ILE A 260 10.94 -8.49 8.31
CA ILE A 260 11.60 -7.53 7.40
C ILE A 260 11.04 -6.12 7.62
N LEU A 261 9.71 -5.99 7.68
CA LEU A 261 9.07 -4.70 7.93
C LEU A 261 9.39 -4.17 9.31
N ARG A 262 9.29 -5.00 10.35
CA ARG A 262 9.54 -4.58 11.73
C ARG A 262 10.94 -3.97 11.90
N LYS A 263 11.95 -4.52 11.22
CA LYS A 263 13.30 -3.94 11.19
C LYS A 263 13.35 -2.55 10.55
N GLN A 264 12.51 -2.30 9.56
CA GLN A 264 12.48 -1.05 8.80
C GLN A 264 11.59 0.02 9.45
N ILE A 265 10.43 -0.36 9.98
CA ILE A 265 9.38 0.57 10.42
C ILE A 265 9.12 0.54 11.93
N GLY A 266 9.72 -0.40 12.65
CA GLY A 266 9.46 -0.63 14.08
C GLY A 266 8.25 -1.54 14.30
N ASP A 267 7.81 -1.60 15.56
CA ASP A 267 6.59 -2.34 15.92
C ASP A 267 5.34 -1.54 15.57
N ASP A 268 4.38 -2.17 14.90
CA ASP A 268 3.13 -1.56 14.48
C ASP A 268 1.97 -2.54 14.76
N ALA A 269 0.87 -2.02 15.29
CA ALA A 269 -0.28 -2.83 15.67
C ALA A 269 -0.87 -3.65 14.49
N LEU A 270 -0.85 -3.14 13.26
CA LEU A 270 -1.35 -3.88 12.10
C LEU A 270 -0.42 -5.04 11.73
N LEU A 271 0.90 -4.88 11.91
CA LEU A 271 1.84 -5.99 11.79
C LEU A 271 1.57 -7.08 12.84
N ARG A 272 1.27 -6.69 14.08
CA ARG A 272 0.90 -7.64 15.15
C ARG A 272 -0.43 -8.35 14.88
N ILE A 273 -1.39 -7.71 14.22
CA ILE A 273 -2.62 -8.38 13.77
C ILE A 273 -2.28 -9.44 12.71
N ASN A 274 -1.48 -9.10 11.70
CA ASN A 274 -1.07 -10.06 10.67
C ASN A 274 -0.20 -11.20 11.26
N GLU A 275 0.63 -10.91 12.26
CA GLU A 275 1.38 -11.91 13.02
C GLU A 275 0.44 -12.84 13.79
N GLY A 276 -0.60 -12.30 14.42
CA GLY A 276 -1.66 -13.08 15.05
C GLY A 276 -2.36 -14.03 14.09
N HIS A 277 -2.66 -13.59 12.87
CA HIS A 277 -3.19 -14.44 11.80
C HIS A 277 -2.21 -15.57 11.45
N ALA A 278 -0.94 -15.23 11.23
CA ALA A 278 0.09 -16.23 10.92
C ALA A 278 0.21 -17.29 12.04
N LEU A 279 0.17 -16.87 13.31
CA LEU A 279 0.19 -17.78 14.47
C LEU A 279 -1.03 -18.71 14.49
N LEU A 280 -2.21 -18.22 14.10
CA LEU A 280 -3.41 -19.04 13.97
C LEU A 280 -3.22 -20.15 12.93
N LEU A 281 -2.67 -19.82 11.76
CA LEU A 281 -2.33 -20.80 10.72
C LEU A 281 -1.29 -21.81 11.18
N LYS A 282 -0.41 -21.43 12.13
CA LYS A 282 0.54 -22.34 12.80
C LYS A 282 -0.08 -23.15 13.94
N GLN A 283 -1.40 -23.17 14.08
CA GLN A 283 -2.14 -23.86 15.13
C GLN A 283 -1.86 -23.31 16.54
N GLN A 284 -1.41 -22.05 16.63
CA GLN A 284 -1.18 -21.32 17.88
C GLN A 284 -2.30 -20.31 18.13
N ALA A 285 -3.55 -20.75 17.94
CA ALA A 285 -4.73 -19.88 17.91
C ALA A 285 -4.89 -18.99 19.14
N SER A 286 -4.67 -19.51 20.36
CA SER A 286 -4.79 -18.72 21.60
C SER A 286 -3.81 -17.54 21.61
N GLN A 287 -2.55 -17.78 21.22
CA GLN A 287 -1.53 -16.74 21.17
C GLN A 287 -1.82 -15.73 20.05
N GLY A 288 -2.25 -16.21 18.88
CA GLY A 288 -2.57 -15.36 17.74
C GLY A 288 -3.74 -14.43 18.01
N LEU A 289 -4.82 -14.96 18.58
CA LEU A 289 -6.01 -14.17 18.95
C LEU A 289 -5.69 -13.15 20.05
N GLU A 290 -4.96 -13.53 21.09
CA GLU A 290 -4.54 -12.58 22.15
C GLU A 290 -3.71 -11.43 21.57
N MET A 291 -2.74 -11.74 20.71
CA MET A 291 -1.91 -10.73 20.06
C MET A 291 -2.73 -9.78 19.19
N ALA A 292 -3.57 -10.32 18.30
CA ALA A 292 -4.36 -9.51 17.38
C ALA A 292 -5.41 -8.65 18.09
N THR A 293 -6.07 -9.19 19.12
CA THR A 293 -7.09 -8.46 19.90
C THR A 293 -6.49 -7.35 20.75
N ASN A 294 -5.30 -7.55 21.32
CA ASN A 294 -4.55 -6.51 22.03
C ASN A 294 -4.10 -5.40 21.07
N ALA A 295 -3.53 -5.78 19.91
CA ALA A 295 -3.08 -4.83 18.91
C ALA A 295 -4.24 -3.98 18.34
N LEU A 296 -5.43 -4.57 18.14
CA LEU A 296 -6.63 -3.84 17.71
C LEU A 296 -7.01 -2.69 18.67
N GLN A 297 -6.72 -2.80 19.98
CA GLN A 297 -7.01 -1.72 20.93
C GLN A 297 -6.18 -0.45 20.66
N GLU A 298 -5.03 -0.59 20.01
CA GLU A 298 -4.16 0.53 19.63
C GLU A 298 -4.60 1.18 18.31
N VAL A 299 -5.35 0.46 17.49
CA VAL A 299 -5.87 0.92 16.19
C VAL A 299 -7.39 0.79 16.07
N PRO A 300 -8.18 1.28 17.05
CA PRO A 300 -9.64 1.10 17.07
C PRO A 300 -10.35 1.83 15.92
N TYR A 301 -9.62 2.69 15.19
CA TYR A 301 -10.11 3.46 14.06
C TYR A 301 -9.91 2.75 12.70
N VAL A 302 -9.31 1.56 12.66
CA VAL A 302 -9.07 0.82 11.41
C VAL A 302 -10.13 -0.27 11.24
N GLY A 303 -11.10 -0.05 10.35
CA GLY A 303 -12.20 -0.99 10.14
C GLY A 303 -11.76 -2.39 9.70
N SER A 304 -10.77 -2.50 8.80
CA SER A 304 -10.24 -3.79 8.35
C SER A 304 -9.64 -4.62 9.49
N ALA A 305 -9.10 -3.99 10.53
CA ALA A 305 -8.55 -4.70 11.69
C ALA A 305 -9.64 -5.45 12.49
N TYR A 306 -10.88 -4.91 12.55
CA TYR A 306 -12.01 -5.65 13.13
C TYR A 306 -12.42 -6.84 12.27
N ILE A 307 -12.39 -6.67 10.94
CA ILE A 307 -12.69 -7.76 9.99
C ILE A 307 -11.67 -8.88 10.17
N GLU A 308 -10.37 -8.57 10.21
CA GLU A 308 -9.33 -9.57 10.41
C GLU A 308 -9.52 -10.34 11.73
N VAL A 309 -9.72 -9.65 12.85
CA VAL A 309 -9.96 -10.29 14.15
C VAL A 309 -11.24 -11.13 14.14
N ALA A 310 -12.33 -10.63 13.55
CA ALA A 310 -13.57 -11.41 13.39
C ALA A 310 -13.34 -12.66 12.53
N GLY A 311 -12.56 -12.55 11.46
CA GLY A 311 -12.17 -13.66 10.58
C GLY A 311 -11.35 -14.72 11.33
N MET A 312 -10.46 -14.30 12.23
CA MET A 312 -9.72 -15.23 13.09
C MET A 312 -10.67 -16.00 14.02
N TYR A 313 -11.60 -15.33 14.70
CA TYR A 313 -12.60 -16.03 15.53
C TYR A 313 -13.49 -16.97 14.72
N ALA A 314 -13.95 -16.53 13.55
CA ALA A 314 -14.71 -17.35 12.60
C ALA A 314 -13.92 -18.60 12.19
N SER A 315 -12.62 -18.48 11.95
CA SER A 315 -11.75 -19.61 11.59
C SER A 315 -11.59 -20.64 12.73
N THR A 316 -11.72 -20.20 13.99
CA THR A 316 -11.75 -21.08 15.17
C THR A 316 -13.14 -21.64 15.49
N GLY A 317 -14.19 -21.20 14.79
CA GLY A 317 -15.57 -21.58 15.04
C GLY A 317 -16.24 -20.84 16.21
N ASP A 318 -15.62 -19.80 16.76
CA ASP A 318 -16.18 -18.97 17.82
C ASP A 318 -16.99 -17.83 17.18
N TYR A 319 -18.18 -18.19 16.69
CA TYR A 319 -19.04 -17.28 15.94
C TYR A 319 -19.61 -16.15 16.80
N ASP A 320 -19.85 -16.40 18.09
CA ASP A 320 -20.29 -15.38 19.03
C ASP A 320 -19.26 -14.25 19.15
N LYS A 321 -17.97 -14.59 19.27
CA LYS A 321 -16.90 -13.60 19.28
C LYS A 321 -16.72 -12.93 17.93
N ALA A 322 -16.80 -13.66 16.82
CA ALA A 322 -16.74 -13.06 15.49
C ALA A 322 -17.82 -11.97 15.32
N LEU A 323 -19.06 -12.24 15.75
CA LEU A 323 -20.16 -11.28 15.72
C LEU A 323 -19.96 -10.10 16.67
N GLU A 324 -19.37 -10.31 17.85
CA GLU A 324 -19.00 -9.21 18.76
C GLU A 324 -18.10 -8.18 18.06
N TYR A 325 -17.10 -8.64 17.29
CA TYR A 325 -16.19 -7.73 16.56
C TYR A 325 -16.85 -7.08 15.33
N LEU A 326 -17.75 -7.78 14.62
CA LEU A 326 -18.53 -7.18 13.54
C LEU A 326 -19.52 -6.12 14.04
N ASP A 327 -20.15 -6.35 15.20
CA ASP A 327 -21.01 -5.35 15.85
C ASP A 327 -20.20 -4.11 16.29
N ARG A 328 -18.99 -4.31 16.83
CA ARG A 328 -18.06 -3.20 17.12
C ARG A 328 -17.69 -2.42 15.86
N LEU A 329 -17.36 -3.12 14.76
CA LEU A 329 -17.09 -2.50 13.45
C LEU A 329 -18.27 -1.65 12.99
N TYR A 330 -19.49 -2.19 13.01
CA TYR A 330 -20.69 -1.46 12.60
C TYR A 330 -20.96 -0.25 13.51
N LYS A 331 -20.84 -0.41 14.83
CA LYS A 331 -21.07 0.68 15.79
C LYS A 331 -20.10 1.84 15.61
N THR A 332 -18.82 1.54 15.42
CA THR A 332 -17.74 2.54 15.38
C THR A 332 -17.54 3.14 13.98
N HIS A 333 -17.63 2.33 12.92
CA HIS A 333 -17.29 2.72 11.55
C HIS A 333 -18.48 2.80 10.60
N LYS A 334 -19.66 2.29 11.01
CA LYS A 334 -20.84 2.16 10.13
C LYS A 334 -20.55 1.33 8.87
N ILE A 335 -19.67 0.34 9.00
CA ILE A 335 -19.28 -0.58 7.93
C ILE A 335 -19.97 -1.92 8.18
N MET A 336 -20.63 -2.45 7.14
CA MET A 336 -21.05 -3.84 7.09
C MET A 336 -19.97 -4.67 6.38
N PRO A 337 -19.69 -5.91 6.82
CA PRO A 337 -18.77 -6.80 6.12
C PRO A 337 -19.32 -7.12 4.73
N ASP A 338 -18.44 -7.08 3.73
CA ASP A 338 -18.80 -7.41 2.36
C ASP A 338 -18.59 -8.90 2.09
N GLU A 339 -19.68 -9.64 2.02
CA GLU A 339 -19.70 -11.09 1.80
C GLU A 339 -19.11 -11.50 0.44
N GLU A 340 -19.12 -10.60 -0.54
CA GLU A 340 -18.56 -10.88 -1.87
C GLU A 340 -17.02 -10.90 -1.85
N TYR A 341 -16.40 -10.14 -0.94
CA TYR A 341 -14.93 -10.07 -0.82
C TYR A 341 -14.38 -11.01 0.24
N LEU A 342 -15.17 -11.31 1.28
CA LEU A 342 -14.78 -12.21 2.37
C LEU A 342 -15.06 -13.68 1.99
N THR A 343 -14.24 -14.19 1.09
CA THR A 343 -14.47 -15.47 0.39
C THR A 343 -13.75 -16.68 0.99
N GLY A 344 -12.91 -16.48 2.01
CA GLY A 344 -12.20 -17.59 2.66
C GLY A 344 -13.16 -18.63 3.26
N ASP A 345 -12.76 -19.90 3.30
CA ASP A 345 -13.59 -21.01 3.80
C ASP A 345 -14.22 -20.74 5.18
N ALA A 346 -13.47 -20.08 6.08
CA ALA A 346 -13.95 -19.67 7.39
C ALA A 346 -15.12 -18.68 7.28
N TRP A 347 -14.99 -17.65 6.45
CA TRP A 347 -16.04 -16.68 6.19
C TRP A 347 -17.25 -17.30 5.51
N VAL A 348 -17.04 -18.16 4.50
CA VAL A 348 -18.15 -18.85 3.82
C VAL A 348 -18.96 -19.71 4.78
N LYS A 349 -18.31 -20.40 5.72
CA LYS A 349 -18.99 -21.18 6.76
C LYS A 349 -19.72 -20.28 7.76
N PHE A 350 -19.04 -19.22 8.22
CA PHE A 350 -19.61 -18.25 9.15
C PHE A 350 -20.83 -17.53 8.58
N PHE A 351 -20.77 -17.05 7.34
CA PHE A 351 -21.90 -16.38 6.70
C PHE A 351 -23.11 -17.29 6.49
N LYS A 352 -22.92 -18.62 6.43
CA LYS A 352 -24.01 -19.59 6.35
C LYS A 352 -24.57 -19.99 7.72
N SER A 353 -23.96 -19.52 8.80
CA SER A 353 -24.39 -19.87 10.16
C SER A 353 -25.68 -19.14 10.53
N ASP A 354 -26.50 -19.78 11.39
CA ASP A 354 -27.76 -19.19 11.85
C ASP A 354 -27.50 -17.90 12.66
N GLU A 355 -26.38 -17.87 13.41
CA GLU A 355 -25.96 -16.72 14.22
C GLU A 355 -25.70 -15.49 13.33
N TYR A 356 -24.94 -15.66 12.25
CA TYR A 356 -24.67 -14.56 11.32
C TYR A 356 -25.93 -14.10 10.59
N GLN A 357 -26.78 -15.01 10.14
CA GLN A 357 -28.04 -14.66 9.47
C GLN A 357 -28.98 -13.87 10.41
N ALA A 358 -29.05 -14.26 11.68
CA ALA A 358 -29.79 -13.52 12.70
C ALA A 358 -29.20 -12.12 12.94
N TRP A 359 -27.87 -12.02 13.08
CA TRP A 359 -27.18 -10.74 13.26
C TRP A 359 -27.38 -9.79 12.07
N LYS A 360 -27.20 -10.29 10.83
CA LYS A 360 -27.39 -9.51 9.59
C LYS A 360 -28.80 -8.95 9.48
N SER A 361 -29.81 -9.74 9.84
CA SER A 361 -31.22 -9.31 9.81
C SER A 361 -31.51 -8.15 10.77
N GLN A 362 -30.76 -8.02 11.87
CA GLN A 362 -30.92 -6.93 12.84
C GLN A 362 -30.28 -5.62 12.39
N HIS A 363 -29.33 -5.67 11.45
CA HIS A 363 -28.53 -4.52 11.01
C HIS A 363 -28.88 -4.03 9.60
N ASN A 364 -29.72 -4.77 8.86
CA ASN A 364 -30.24 -4.42 7.54
C ASN A 364 -31.53 -3.58 7.57
N THR A 365 -31.98 -3.14 8.75
CA THR A 365 -33.11 -2.22 8.96
C THR A 365 -32.62 -0.82 9.27
#